data_AF-A0A3Q9C708-F1
#
_entry.id   AF-A0A3Q9C708-F1
#
_cell.length_a   1.000
_cell.length_b   1.000
_cell.length_c   1.000
_cell.angle_alpha   90.00
_cell.angle_beta   90.00
_cell.angle_gamma   90.00
#
_symmetry.space_group_name_H-M   'P 1'
#
loop_
_entity.id
_entity.type
_entity.pdbx_description
1 polymer ?
#
loop_
_entity_poly.entity_id
_entity_poly.type
_entity_poly.pdbx_seq_one_letter_code
_entity_poly.pdbx_strand_id
1 'polypeptide(L)' 'ALKLILKEYIAPTQANLVLFFLGPIVTLIFALLGYAVIPYGPGLSLGDMELGILFMLAVSSLATYGILLAGW' A
#
# COMPACT_ATOMS: atom_id res chain seq x y z
N ALA A 1 3.71 -4.39 16.37
CA ALA A 1 4.73 -4.88 15.43
C ALA A 1 5.60 -5.98 16.04
N LEU A 2 6.30 -5.72 17.16
CA LEU A 2 7.30 -6.64 17.73
C LEU A 2 6.80 -8.10 17.89
N LYS A 3 5.58 -8.29 18.42
CA LYS A 3 4.95 -9.60 18.58
C LYS A 3 4.80 -10.39 17.28
N LEU A 4 4.51 -9.72 16.16
CA LEU A 4 4.27 -10.38 14.87
C LEU A 4 5.59 -10.79 14.20
N ILE A 5 6.65 -9.99 14.39
CA ILE A 5 7.99 -10.29 13.85
C ILE A 5 8.61 -11.52 14.53
N LEU A 6 8.34 -11.68 15.83
CA LEU A 6 8.83 -12.80 16.64
C LEU A 6 7.98 -14.08 16.50
N LYS A 7 6.82 -13.99 15.86
CA LYS A 7 5.90 -15.12 15.74
C LYS A 7 6.37 -16.04 14.62
N GLU A 8 6.32 -17.35 14.86
CA GLU A 8 6.58 -18.34 13.81
C GLU A 8 5.62 -18.16 12.63
N TYR A 9 6.18 -18.23 11.43
CA TYR A 9 5.43 -18.13 10.19
C TYR A 9 4.72 -19.45 9.90
N ILE A 10 3.40 -19.38 9.74
CA ILE A 10 2.56 -20.53 9.36
C ILE A 10 1.90 -20.16 8.03
N ALA A 11 2.29 -20.87 6.96
CA ALA A 11 1.76 -20.68 5.62
C ALA A 11 0.42 -21.41 5.44
N PRO A 12 -0.56 -20.84 4.70
CA PRO A 12 -1.73 -21.59 4.27
C PRO A 12 -1.34 -22.65 3.24
N THR A 13 -1.79 -23.89 3.43
CA THR A 13 -1.46 -25.03 2.54
C THR A 13 -2.26 -25.09 1.24
N GLN A 14 -3.34 -24.33 1.11
CA GLN A 14 -4.23 -24.31 -0.07
C GLN A 14 -4.21 -22.97 -0.82
N ALA A 15 -3.41 -21.99 -0.36
CA ALA A 15 -3.35 -20.67 -0.96
C ALA A 15 -2.13 -20.52 -1.89
N ASN A 16 -2.23 -19.62 -2.86
CA ASN A 16 -1.08 -19.20 -3.63
C ASN A 16 -0.21 -18.25 -2.78
N LEU A 17 0.95 -18.74 -2.33
CA LEU A 17 1.85 -17.97 -1.45
C LEU A 17 2.32 -16.66 -2.08
N VAL A 18 2.51 -16.61 -3.40
CA VAL A 18 2.98 -15.39 -4.09
C VAL A 18 1.94 -14.30 -3.99
N LEU A 19 0.68 -14.61 -4.29
CA LEU A 19 -0.42 -13.65 -4.26
C LEU A 19 -0.76 -13.23 -2.83
N PHE A 20 -0.71 -14.19 -1.89
CA PHE A 20 -0.91 -13.94 -0.47
C PHE A 20 0.06 -12.91 0.11
N PHE A 21 1.34 -12.95 -0.30
CA PHE A 21 2.32 -11.95 0.14
C PHE A 21 2.29 -10.66 -0.68
N LEU A 22 2.01 -10.74 -1.99
CA LEU A 22 1.94 -9.55 -2.83
C LEU A 22 0.79 -8.64 -2.46
N GLY A 23 -0.39 -9.17 -2.10
CA GLY A 23 -1.54 -8.35 -1.72
C GLY A 23 -1.23 -7.30 -0.63
N PRO A 24 -0.72 -7.72 0.55
CA PRO A 24 -0.30 -6.80 1.61
C PRO A 24 0.81 -5.82 1.20
N ILE A 25 1.77 -6.27 0.38
CA ILE A 25 2.87 -5.41 -0.09
C ILE A 25 2.32 -4.30 -1.01
N VAL A 26 1.48 -4.66 -1.97
CA VAL A 26 0.91 -3.74 -2.95
C VAL A 26 0.02 -2.70 -2.27
N THR A 27 -0.86 -3.14 -1.36
CA THR A 27 -1.71 -2.21 -0.58
C THR A 27 -0.89 -1.23 0.24
N LEU A 28 0.18 -1.69 0.90
CA LEU A 28 1.07 -0.84 1.69
C LEU A 28 1.80 0.19 0.81
N ILE A 29 2.31 -0.22 -0.36
CA ILE A 29 3.01 0.67 -1.28
C ILE A 29 2.08 1.81 -1.73
N PHE A 30 0.87 1.50 -2.19
CA PHE A 30 -0.07 2.53 -2.62
C PHE A 30 -0.54 3.44 -1.48
N ALA A 31 -0.72 2.90 -0.27
CA ALA A 31 -1.02 3.72 0.90
C ALA A 31 0.11 4.72 1.21
N LEU A 32 1.37 4.29 1.11
CA LEU A 32 2.53 5.16 1.33
C LEU A 32 2.72 6.19 0.22
N LEU A 33 2.47 5.83 -1.04
CA LEU A 33 2.54 6.76 -2.17
C LEU A 33 1.55 7.93 -2.02
N GLY A 34 0.39 7.71 -1.41
CA GLY A 34 -0.59 8.77 -1.15
C GLY A 34 -0.03 9.93 -0.31
N TYR A 35 0.94 9.67 0.56
CA TYR A 35 1.57 10.70 1.39
C TYR A 35 2.52 11.64 0.62
N ALA A 36 2.90 11.30 -0.61
CA ALA A 36 3.82 12.11 -1.40
C ALA A 36 3.25 13.50 -1.74
N VAL A 37 1.93 13.60 -1.89
CA VAL A 37 1.24 14.82 -2.33
C VAL A 37 0.76 15.69 -1.16
N ILE A 38 0.76 15.16 0.06
CA ILE A 38 0.21 15.87 1.22
C ILE A 38 1.15 17.04 1.58
N PRO A 39 0.66 18.29 1.63
CA PRO A 39 1.45 19.42 2.09
C PRO A 39 1.48 19.43 3.62
N TYR A 40 2.68 19.36 4.21
CA TYR A 40 2.88 19.45 5.65
C TYR A 40 3.14 20.90 6.14
N GLY A 41 3.30 21.83 5.20
CA GLY A 41 3.52 23.25 5.44
C GLY A 41 3.80 24.00 4.13
N PRO A 42 4.01 25.33 4.18
CA PRO A 42 4.33 26.12 2.99
C PRO A 42 5.62 25.61 2.33
N GLY A 43 5.52 25.10 1.09
CA GLY A 43 6.65 24.50 0.36
C GLY A 43 7.17 23.17 0.92
N LEU A 44 6.48 22.57 1.90
CA LEU A 44 6.85 21.30 2.53
C LEU A 44 5.94 20.18 2.02
N SER A 45 6.05 19.86 0.74
CA SER A 45 5.49 18.64 0.14
C SER A 45 6.63 17.79 -0.43
N LEU A 46 6.45 16.47 -0.48
CA LEU A 46 7.46 15.56 -1.05
C LEU A 46 7.44 15.61 -2.59
N GLY A 47 6.26 15.78 -3.18
CA GLY A 47 6.07 16.05 -4.59
C GLY A 47 5.09 17.20 -4.76
N ASP A 48 5.62 18.38 -5.08
CA ASP A 48 4.80 19.52 -5.50
C ASP A 48 4.30 19.26 -6.93
N MET A 49 3.13 18.63 -7.03
CA MET A 49 2.50 18.27 -8.29
C MET A 49 1.30 19.18 -8.53
N GLU A 50 1.23 19.82 -9.70
CA GLU A 50 0.07 20.64 -10.09
C GLU A 50 -1.23 19.82 -10.12
N LEU A 51 -1.12 18.51 -10.39
CA LEU A 51 -2.23 17.55 -10.44
C LEU A 51 -2.27 16.60 -9.24
N GLY A 52 -1.86 17.06 -8.05
CA GLY A 52 -1.80 16.24 -6.84
C GLY A 52 -3.12 15.52 -6.48
N ILE A 53 -4.26 16.18 -6.66
CA ILE A 53 -5.58 15.57 -6.37
C ILE A 53 -5.86 14.38 -7.31
N LEU A 54 -5.53 14.51 -8.60
CA LEU A 54 -5.70 13.43 -9.57
C LEU A 54 -4.77 12.25 -9.25
N PHE A 55 -3.55 12.53 -8.80
CA PHE A 55 -2.63 11.48 -8.34
C PHE A 55 -3.21 10.73 -7.14
N MET A 56 -3.76 11.42 -6.14
CA MET A 56 -4.39 10.78 -4.98
C MET A 56 -5.57 9.87 -5.38
N LEU A 57 -6.41 10.32 -6.33
CA LEU A 57 -7.50 9.50 -6.87
C LEU A 57 -6.99 8.26 -7.65
N ALA A 58 -5.94 8.42 -8.46
CA ALA A 58 -5.34 7.31 -9.19
C ALA A 58 -4.75 6.26 -8.24
N VAL A 59 -4.00 6.69 -7.22
CA VAL A 59 -3.37 5.82 -6.24
C VAL A 59 -4.41 5.07 -5.40
N SER A 60 -5.46 5.76 -4.94
CA SER A 60 -6.56 5.11 -4.19
C SER A 60 -7.30 4.06 -5.02
N SER A 61 -7.52 4.32 -6.31
CA SER A 61 -8.12 3.34 -7.23
C SER A 61 -7.22 2.10 -7.37
N LEU A 62 -5.91 2.28 -7.51
CA LEU A 62 -4.95 1.18 -7.63
C LEU A 62 -4.80 0.35 -6.34
N ALA A 63 -4.95 0.98 -5.17
CA ALA A 63 -4.88 0.28 -3.89
C ALA A 63 -5.93 -0.84 -3.76
N THR A 64 -7.09 -0.70 -4.41
CA THR A 64 -8.15 -1.72 -4.41
C THR A 64 -7.70 -3.05 -5.02
N TYR A 65 -6.80 -3.04 -6.00
CA TYR A 65 -6.25 -4.27 -6.58
C TYR A 65 -5.44 -5.07 -5.57
N GLY A 66 -4.73 -4.43 -4.64
CA GLY A 66 -4.00 -5.13 -3.60
C GLY A 66 -4.93 -5.90 -2.65
N ILE A 67 -6.15 -5.38 -2.40
CA ILE A 67 -7.17 -6.05 -1.58
C ILE A 67 -7.71 -7.28 -2.32
N LEU A 68 -7.96 -7.16 -3.62
CA LEU A 68 -8.42 -8.29 -4.44
C LEU A 68 -7.39 -9.42 -4.49
N LEU A 69 -6.10 -9.08 -4.63
CA LEU A 69 -5.01 -10.07 -4.65
C LEU A 69 -4.80 -10.75 -3.29
N ALA A 70 -5.03 -10.04 -2.19
CA ALA A 70 -4.91 -10.62 -0.85
C ALA A 70 -6.04 -11.62 -0.51
N GLY A 71 -7.19 -11.52 -1.21
CA GLY A 71 -8.37 -12.36 -0.96
C GLY A 71 -8.45 -13.63 -1.82
N TRP A 72 -7.50 -13.87 -2.71
CA TRP A 72 -7.48 -14.98 -3.67
C TRP A 72 -6.43 -16.03 -3.30
#